data_AF-A0A9J6FRV9-F1
#
_entry.id   AF-A0A9J6FRV9-F1
#
_cell.length_a   1.000
_cell.length_b   1.000
_cell.length_c   1.000
_cell.angle_alpha   90.00
_cell.angle_beta   90.00
_cell.angle_gamma   90.00
#
_symmetry.space_group_name_H-M   'P 1'
#
loop_
_entity.id
_entity.type
_entity.pdbx_description
1 polymer ?
#
loop_
_entity_poly.entity_id
_entity_poly.type
_entity_poly.pdbx_seq_one_letter_code
_entity_poly.pdbx_strand_id
1 'polypeptide(L)'
;MSHRQSHCFVRGCTTGYKSCKKKLSLFRVPKDEETYRKSPRNIPRADKPLERNVAVSELHFDPQFVSRRFEHNIQGEIVRVDRSRPFLKPEAIPTIFPNVPKYLSKPVPKKRQPKERLDLRLEPPQKRSRMVESSSPDQSSPDGFSEAPARAASSVDYRNIDLPSDQWGKHVFSEEPLCVTYGVCLPGPDMGLLHAQKLVLFRGGDNGVEHQVFVCGVELSLEEPREPASVLLAVDSMKVCSGAGLPAEFPLARNAKMTEWNESFYHTKCKGALSGVEECCFSCKYLRRLLLNQRFRARLPKRKEKLARKLRAKCQAVRRLRDKVKSLDQAIAQMKQENEEI
;
A
#
# COMPACT_ATOMS: atom_id res chain seq x y z
N MET A 1 6.61 -25.92 4.03
CA MET A 1 5.15 -25.78 4.24
C MET A 1 4.88 -24.55 5.11
N SER A 2 4.17 -23.53 4.61
CA SER A 2 3.91 -22.30 5.38
C SER A 2 2.98 -22.56 6.57
N HIS A 3 3.38 -22.15 7.77
CA HIS A 3 2.62 -22.34 9.00
C HIS A 3 1.34 -21.48 8.97
N ARG A 4 0.19 -22.14 9.14
CA ARG A 4 -1.12 -21.47 9.15
C ARG A 4 -1.32 -20.69 10.45
N GLN A 5 -1.85 -19.47 10.39
CA GLN A 5 -2.29 -18.80 11.62
C GLN A 5 -3.48 -19.55 12.25
N SER A 6 -3.39 -19.81 13.55
CA SER A 6 -4.40 -20.52 14.34
C SER A 6 -5.47 -19.62 14.94
N HIS A 7 -5.38 -18.31 14.71
CA HIS A 7 -6.32 -17.30 15.20
C HIS A 7 -6.94 -16.50 14.05
N CYS A 8 -8.13 -15.97 14.28
CA CYS A 8 -8.83 -15.15 13.29
C CYS A 8 -8.08 -13.84 13.02
N PHE A 9 -7.99 -13.47 11.75
CA PHE A 9 -7.35 -12.24 11.29
C PHE A 9 -8.19 -10.97 11.55
N VAL A 10 -9.49 -11.09 11.79
CA VAL A 10 -10.37 -9.93 11.96
C VAL A 10 -10.16 -9.26 13.33
N ARG A 11 -10.11 -7.93 13.35
CA ARG A 11 -9.96 -7.12 14.58
C ARG A 11 -11.08 -7.43 15.58
N GLY A 12 -10.70 -7.60 16.84
CA GLY A 12 -11.65 -7.87 17.93
C GLY A 12 -12.25 -9.28 17.91
N CYS A 13 -11.92 -10.13 16.94
CA CYS A 13 -12.36 -11.53 16.94
C CYS A 13 -11.44 -12.36 17.85
N THR A 14 -12.04 -13.08 18.80
CA THR A 14 -11.31 -13.94 19.74
C THR A 14 -11.20 -15.40 19.27
N THR A 15 -11.79 -15.76 18.12
CA THR A 15 -11.75 -17.13 17.60
C THR A 15 -10.31 -17.60 17.37
N GLY A 16 -9.99 -18.78 17.91
CA GLY A 16 -8.67 -19.41 17.82
C GLY A 16 -7.69 -18.99 18.91
N TYR A 17 -8.02 -17.99 19.75
CA TYR A 17 -7.30 -17.74 20.99
C TYR A 17 -7.71 -18.77 22.06
N LYS A 18 -6.78 -19.10 22.96
CA LYS A 18 -7.02 -20.02 24.09
C LYS A 18 -8.20 -19.60 24.98
N SER A 19 -8.50 -18.29 25.02
CA SER A 19 -9.61 -17.72 25.80
C SER A 19 -10.99 -17.90 25.19
N CYS A 20 -11.09 -18.34 23.92
CA CYS A 20 -12.38 -18.50 23.25
C CYS A 20 -13.02 -19.84 23.61
N LYS A 21 -14.18 -19.80 24.28
CA LYS A 21 -14.94 -21.00 24.65
C LYS A 21 -15.63 -21.67 23.45
N LYS A 22 -15.95 -20.91 22.39
CA LYS A 22 -16.64 -21.41 21.18
C LYS A 22 -15.62 -21.87 20.13
N LYS A 23 -15.64 -23.17 19.81
CA LYS A 23 -14.83 -23.75 18.72
C LYS A 23 -15.52 -23.50 17.38
N LEU A 24 -15.16 -22.40 16.75
CA LEU A 24 -15.67 -22.01 15.43
C LEU A 24 -14.67 -22.38 14.35
N SER A 25 -15.18 -22.66 13.15
CA SER A 25 -14.33 -22.99 12.01
C SER A 25 -13.51 -21.77 11.57
N LEU A 26 -12.22 -22.00 11.33
CA LEU A 26 -11.33 -21.05 10.69
C LEU A 26 -11.13 -21.49 9.25
N PHE A 27 -11.26 -20.57 8.31
CA PHE A 27 -11.02 -20.79 6.89
C PHE A 27 -9.76 -20.07 6.44
N ARG A 28 -8.98 -20.69 5.57
CA ARG A 28 -7.87 -19.97 4.91
C ARG A 28 -8.47 -19.00 3.90
N VAL A 29 -7.71 -17.94 3.61
CA VAL A 29 -8.05 -17.06 2.50
C VAL A 29 -8.14 -17.91 1.22
N PRO A 30 -9.20 -17.75 0.39
CA PRO A 30 -9.33 -18.47 -0.86
C PRO A 30 -8.08 -18.33 -1.74
N LYS A 31 -7.76 -19.40 -2.48
CA LYS A 31 -6.68 -19.38 -3.48
C LYS A 31 -7.05 -18.60 -4.74
N ASP A 32 -8.36 -18.48 -5.01
CA ASP A 32 -8.90 -17.74 -6.13
C ASP A 32 -8.49 -16.26 -6.05
N GLU A 33 -7.87 -15.75 -7.12
CA GLU A 33 -7.30 -14.41 -7.18
C GLU A 33 -8.37 -13.32 -7.11
N GLU A 34 -9.55 -13.56 -7.69
CA GLU A 34 -10.63 -12.57 -7.68
C GLU A 34 -11.18 -12.38 -6.27
N THR A 35 -11.49 -13.48 -5.58
CA THR A 35 -11.98 -13.47 -4.20
C THR A 35 -10.90 -12.97 -3.22
N TYR A 36 -9.64 -13.32 -3.48
CA TYR A 36 -8.49 -12.80 -2.74
C TYR A 36 -8.37 -11.28 -2.86
N ARG A 37 -8.50 -10.71 -4.07
CA ARG A 37 -8.43 -9.25 -4.29
C ARG A 37 -9.57 -8.50 -3.62
N LYS A 38 -10.77 -9.09 -3.55
CA LYS A 38 -11.95 -8.49 -2.89
C LYS A 38 -11.90 -8.56 -1.37
N SER A 39 -11.26 -9.58 -0.79
CA SER A 39 -11.29 -9.82 0.67
C SER A 39 -10.65 -8.71 1.54
N PRO A 40 -9.47 -8.15 1.22
CA PRO A 40 -8.85 -7.06 1.99
C PRO A 40 -9.71 -5.78 2.03
N ARG A 41 -10.48 -5.51 0.97
CA ARG A 41 -11.36 -4.34 0.91
C ARG A 41 -12.55 -4.44 1.85
N ASN A 42 -12.99 -5.67 2.15
CA ASN A 42 -14.15 -5.92 3.00
C ASN A 42 -13.78 -6.10 4.47
N ILE A 43 -12.56 -6.57 4.77
CA ILE A 43 -12.11 -6.70 6.16
C ILE A 43 -11.71 -5.31 6.69
N PRO A 44 -12.36 -4.78 7.74
CA PRO A 44 -12.10 -3.44 8.26
C PRO A 44 -10.81 -3.43 9.10
N ARG A 45 -9.67 -3.62 8.44
CA ARG A 45 -8.35 -3.71 9.07
C ARG A 45 -7.29 -2.96 8.25
N ALA A 46 -6.83 -1.83 8.78
CA ALA A 46 -5.80 -1.00 8.14
C ALA A 46 -4.36 -1.29 8.62
N ASP A 47 -4.20 -1.97 9.76
CA ASP A 47 -2.88 -2.16 10.41
C ASP A 47 -2.03 -3.29 9.83
N LYS A 48 -2.66 -4.28 9.19
CA LYS A 48 -1.99 -5.49 8.69
C LYS A 48 -2.61 -5.89 7.35
N PRO A 49 -1.81 -6.17 6.30
CA PRO A 49 -2.31 -6.70 5.05
C PRO A 49 -2.77 -8.15 5.21
N LEU A 50 -3.71 -8.57 4.36
CA LEU A 50 -4.19 -9.96 4.30
C LEU A 50 -3.14 -10.81 3.58
N GLU A 51 -2.45 -11.70 4.31
CA GLU A 51 -1.51 -12.67 3.73
C GLU A 51 -2.21 -14.01 3.44
N ARG A 52 -1.72 -14.84 2.51
CA ARG A 52 -2.33 -16.14 2.19
C ARG A 52 -2.28 -17.17 3.33
N ASN A 53 -1.42 -16.97 4.33
CA ASN A 53 -1.25 -17.85 5.50
C ASN A 53 -2.26 -17.55 6.63
N VAL A 54 -3.03 -16.45 6.53
CA VAL A 54 -3.96 -16.05 7.59
C VAL A 54 -5.26 -16.83 7.50
N ALA A 55 -6.01 -16.82 8.60
CA ALA A 55 -7.31 -17.47 8.66
C ALA A 55 -8.40 -16.50 9.13
N VAL A 56 -9.61 -16.67 8.60
CA VAL A 56 -10.80 -15.89 8.98
C VAL A 56 -11.85 -16.84 9.54
N SER A 57 -12.48 -16.45 10.64
CA SER A 57 -13.54 -17.25 11.28
C SER A 57 -14.83 -17.27 10.46
N GLU A 58 -15.57 -18.38 10.55
CA GLU A 58 -16.90 -18.53 9.96
C GLU A 58 -17.90 -17.43 10.37
N LEU A 59 -17.71 -16.79 11.52
CA LEU A 59 -18.56 -15.68 11.98
C LEU A 59 -18.57 -14.48 11.04
N HIS A 60 -17.56 -14.35 10.19
CA HIS A 60 -17.42 -13.20 9.30
C HIS A 60 -18.04 -13.41 7.93
N PHE A 61 -18.46 -14.64 7.63
CA PHE A 61 -19.11 -14.98 6.38
C PHE A 61 -20.61 -15.09 6.59
N ASP A 62 -21.36 -14.77 5.54
CA ASP A 62 -22.78 -15.05 5.54
C ASP A 62 -23.00 -16.58 5.58
N PRO A 63 -23.90 -17.11 6.44
CA PRO A 63 -24.15 -18.54 6.55
C PRO A 63 -24.47 -19.23 5.22
N GLN A 64 -25.03 -18.51 4.23
CA GLN A 64 -25.33 -19.06 2.90
C GLN A 64 -24.09 -19.55 2.13
N PHE A 65 -22.92 -19.00 2.47
CA PHE A 65 -21.65 -19.36 1.86
C PHE A 65 -20.87 -20.42 2.65
N VAL A 66 -21.32 -20.77 3.86
CA VAL A 66 -20.69 -21.80 4.71
C VAL A 66 -21.41 -23.12 4.51
N SER A 67 -20.82 -24.03 3.73
CA SER A 67 -21.40 -25.34 3.45
C SER A 67 -21.01 -26.34 4.53
N ARG A 68 -21.99 -26.78 5.31
CA ARG A 68 -21.85 -27.79 6.38
C ARG A 68 -22.29 -29.19 5.96
N ARG A 69 -22.90 -29.34 4.77
CA ARG A 69 -23.44 -30.59 4.26
C ARG A 69 -22.92 -30.88 2.85
N PHE A 70 -22.74 -32.15 2.53
CA PHE A 70 -22.67 -32.64 1.16
C PHE A 70 -24.09 -32.89 0.66
N GLU A 71 -24.40 -32.40 -0.54
CA GLU A 71 -25.63 -32.72 -1.24
C GLU A 71 -25.23 -33.61 -2.42
N HIS A 72 -25.67 -34.87 -2.40
CA HIS A 72 -25.48 -35.81 -3.50
C HIS A 72 -26.85 -36.16 -4.07
N ASN A 73 -27.00 -35.99 -5.38
CA ASN A 73 -28.18 -36.48 -6.08
C ASN A 73 -27.92 -37.94 -6.46
N ILE A 74 -28.62 -38.86 -5.81
CA ILE A 74 -28.62 -40.27 -6.16
C ILE A 74 -30.03 -40.57 -6.69
N GLN A 75 -30.14 -40.86 -7.99
CA GLN A 75 -31.40 -41.24 -8.64
C GLN A 75 -32.57 -40.25 -8.45
N GLY A 76 -32.30 -38.94 -8.35
CA GLY A 76 -33.32 -37.91 -8.16
C GLY A 76 -33.57 -37.53 -6.70
N GLU A 77 -33.01 -38.27 -5.74
CA GLU A 77 -33.11 -37.98 -4.31
C GLU A 77 -31.87 -37.24 -3.81
N ILE A 78 -32.08 -36.10 -3.15
CA ILE A 78 -30.99 -35.29 -2.59
C ILE A 78 -30.65 -35.82 -1.20
N VAL A 79 -29.63 -36.67 -1.13
CA VAL A 79 -29.10 -37.17 0.13
C VAL A 79 -28.16 -36.12 0.73
N ARG A 80 -28.47 -35.70 1.97
CA ARG A 80 -27.72 -34.68 2.71
C ARG A 80 -26.87 -35.32 3.81
N VAL A 81 -25.56 -35.27 3.66
CA VAL A 81 -24.61 -35.81 4.65
C VAL A 81 -23.86 -34.68 5.34
N ASP A 82 -23.83 -34.64 6.67
CA ASP A 82 -23.09 -33.62 7.41
C ASP A 82 -21.57 -33.76 7.21
N ARG A 83 -20.89 -32.62 7.01
CA ARG A 83 -19.44 -32.56 6.82
C ARG A 83 -18.71 -32.56 8.16
N SER A 84 -17.63 -33.33 8.25
CA SER A 84 -16.70 -33.28 9.39
C SER A 84 -15.99 -31.92 9.51
N ARG A 85 -15.76 -31.22 8.39
CA ARG A 85 -15.21 -29.87 8.35
C ARG A 85 -16.05 -29.00 7.41
N PRO A 86 -16.57 -27.86 7.90
CA PRO A 86 -17.22 -26.88 7.03
C PRO A 86 -16.28 -26.39 5.93
N PHE A 87 -16.85 -25.93 4.82
CA PHE A 87 -16.11 -25.37 3.69
C PHE A 87 -16.79 -24.09 3.21
N LEU A 88 -16.01 -23.13 2.75
CA LEU A 88 -16.50 -21.89 2.15
C LEU A 88 -16.69 -22.07 0.65
N LYS A 89 -17.85 -21.66 0.14
CA LYS A 89 -18.07 -21.52 -1.31
C LYS A 89 -17.03 -20.56 -1.92
N PRO A 90 -16.65 -20.73 -3.20
CA PRO A 90 -15.60 -19.93 -3.84
C PRO A 90 -15.91 -18.42 -3.81
N GLU A 91 -17.18 -18.04 -3.95
CA GLU A 91 -17.62 -16.64 -3.94
C GLU A 91 -17.74 -16.02 -2.53
N ALA A 92 -17.38 -16.77 -1.48
CA ALA A 92 -17.55 -16.33 -0.10
C ALA A 92 -16.58 -15.20 0.25
N ILE A 93 -17.13 -14.03 0.56
CA ILE A 93 -16.38 -12.86 1.02
C ILE A 93 -16.81 -12.53 2.46
N PRO A 94 -15.89 -12.14 3.36
CA PRO A 94 -16.25 -11.76 4.71
C PRO A 94 -16.96 -10.40 4.71
N THR A 95 -18.20 -10.35 5.18
CA THR A 95 -19.04 -9.13 5.17
C THR A 95 -19.65 -8.81 6.53
N ILE A 96 -19.54 -9.72 7.50
CA ILE A 96 -20.15 -9.62 8.83
C ILE A 96 -19.06 -9.37 9.87
N PHE A 97 -19.17 -8.28 10.62
CA PHE A 97 -18.17 -7.89 11.62
C PHE A 97 -18.87 -7.45 12.92
N PRO A 98 -19.22 -8.39 13.81
CA PRO A 98 -20.03 -8.08 15.00
C PRO A 98 -19.31 -7.18 16.01
N ASN A 99 -17.96 -7.14 15.98
CA ASN A 99 -17.14 -6.44 16.97
C ASN A 99 -16.65 -5.06 16.49
N VAL A 100 -17.23 -4.53 15.41
CA VAL A 100 -16.94 -3.20 14.87
C VAL A 100 -18.26 -2.44 14.64
N PRO A 101 -18.24 -1.11 14.46
CA PRO A 101 -19.46 -0.34 14.22
C PRO A 101 -20.32 -0.90 13.08
N LYS A 102 -21.65 -0.91 13.28
CA LYS A 102 -22.64 -1.59 12.41
C LYS A 102 -22.53 -1.18 10.93
N TYR A 103 -22.16 0.06 10.64
CA TYR A 103 -22.02 0.57 9.27
C TYR A 103 -20.90 -0.11 8.46
N LEU A 104 -19.95 -0.78 9.11
CA LEU A 104 -18.89 -1.56 8.45
C LEU A 104 -19.32 -3.01 8.16
N SER A 105 -20.42 -3.48 8.77
CA SER A 105 -20.99 -4.79 8.51
C SER A 105 -22.11 -4.68 7.48
N LYS A 106 -21.95 -5.31 6.32
CA LYS A 106 -22.96 -5.28 5.24
C LYS A 106 -23.37 -6.72 4.92
N PRO A 107 -24.32 -7.32 5.66
CA PRO A 107 -24.79 -8.66 5.36
C PRO A 107 -25.36 -8.70 3.93
N VAL A 108 -25.18 -9.82 3.24
CA VAL A 108 -25.61 -9.94 1.85
C VAL A 108 -27.14 -9.99 1.81
N PRO A 109 -27.80 -9.16 0.98
CA PRO A 109 -29.25 -9.22 0.82
C PRO A 109 -29.68 -10.63 0.40
N LYS A 110 -30.76 -11.15 1.00
CA LYS A 110 -31.33 -12.43 0.56
C LYS A 110 -31.77 -12.29 -0.90
N LYS A 111 -31.32 -13.20 -1.78
CA LYS A 111 -31.68 -13.22 -3.21
C LYS A 111 -33.21 -13.28 -3.32
N ARG A 112 -33.83 -12.27 -3.94
CA ARG A 112 -35.28 -12.29 -4.25
C ARG A 112 -35.51 -13.41 -5.26
N GLN A 113 -36.52 -14.24 -5.03
CA GLN A 113 -36.90 -15.25 -6.01
C GLN A 113 -37.29 -14.54 -7.32
N PRO A 114 -36.78 -14.99 -8.48
CA PRO A 114 -37.18 -14.43 -9.75
C PRO A 114 -38.70 -14.58 -9.92
N LYS A 115 -39.40 -13.47 -10.14
CA LYS A 115 -40.74 -13.52 -10.73
C LYS A 115 -40.53 -13.96 -12.18
N GLU A 116 -41.08 -15.10 -12.58
CA GLU A 116 -41.15 -15.49 -13.99
C GLU A 116 -41.78 -14.35 -14.78
N ARG A 117 -40.98 -13.69 -15.62
CA ARG A 117 -41.48 -12.79 -16.66
C ARG A 117 -41.37 -13.57 -17.96
N LEU A 118 -42.50 -13.75 -18.63
CA LEU A 118 -42.56 -14.29 -19.98
C LEU A 118 -41.79 -13.34 -20.91
N ASP A 119 -40.73 -13.85 -21.53
CA ASP A 119 -39.87 -13.12 -22.47
C ASP A 119 -40.62 -12.85 -23.79
N LEU A 120 -41.03 -11.60 -24.01
CA LEU A 120 -41.28 -11.09 -25.37
C LEU A 120 -39.99 -10.47 -25.89
N ARG A 121 -39.26 -11.26 -26.65
CA ARG A 121 -37.97 -10.92 -27.28
C ARG A 121 -38.23 -10.08 -28.53
N LEU A 122 -37.87 -8.80 -28.51
CA LEU A 122 -37.71 -7.98 -29.72
C LEU A 122 -36.20 -7.85 -30.01
N GLU A 123 -35.78 -8.38 -31.16
CA GLU A 123 -34.38 -8.34 -31.62
C GLU A 123 -33.99 -6.92 -32.10
N PRO A 124 -32.75 -6.45 -31.85
CA PRO A 124 -32.25 -5.17 -32.38
C PRO A 124 -31.79 -5.28 -33.84
N PRO A 125 -31.96 -4.24 -34.69
CA PRO A 125 -31.58 -4.30 -36.09
C PRO A 125 -30.08 -4.06 -36.32
N GLN A 126 -29.49 -4.90 -37.17
CA GLN A 126 -28.10 -4.85 -37.62
C GLN A 126 -27.86 -3.68 -38.61
N LYS A 127 -26.83 -2.86 -38.37
CA LYS A 127 -26.32 -1.88 -39.35
C LYS A 127 -25.12 -2.44 -40.12
N ARG A 128 -25.23 -2.37 -41.44
CA ARG A 128 -24.33 -2.92 -42.48
C ARG A 128 -23.01 -2.15 -42.58
N SER A 129 -21.95 -2.88 -42.92
CA SER A 129 -20.64 -2.40 -43.37
C SER A 129 -20.69 -1.88 -44.81
N ARG A 130 -19.76 -0.97 -45.18
CA ARG A 130 -19.47 -0.62 -46.57
C ARG A 130 -17.95 -0.57 -46.77
N MET A 131 -17.47 -1.46 -47.63
CA MET A 131 -16.11 -1.51 -48.17
C MET A 131 -15.90 -0.35 -49.15
N VAL A 132 -14.67 0.16 -49.24
CA VAL A 132 -14.18 0.89 -50.42
C VAL A 132 -12.82 0.32 -50.80
N GLU A 133 -12.72 0.06 -52.09
CA GLU A 133 -11.75 -0.73 -52.81
C GLU A 133 -10.58 0.10 -53.32
N SER A 134 -9.50 -0.62 -53.56
CA SER A 134 -8.18 -0.29 -54.07
C SER A 134 -8.12 0.46 -55.40
N SER A 135 -7.08 1.29 -55.56
CA SER A 135 -6.33 1.39 -56.82
C SER A 135 -4.90 1.91 -56.58
N SER A 136 -3.91 1.13 -57.02
CA SER A 136 -2.53 1.53 -57.32
C SER A 136 -2.42 1.88 -58.81
N PRO A 137 -1.33 2.52 -59.27
CA PRO A 137 -0.33 1.73 -60.01
C PRO A 137 1.15 2.21 -59.92
N ASP A 138 2.03 1.26 -60.29
CA ASP A 138 3.42 1.30 -60.80
C ASP A 138 4.53 2.08 -60.06
N GLN A 139 5.60 1.41 -59.59
CA GLN A 139 6.71 0.72 -60.29
C GLN A 139 7.70 1.65 -61.00
N SER A 140 8.88 1.81 -60.37
CA SER A 140 10.18 1.77 -61.06
C SER A 140 11.33 1.69 -60.04
N SER A 141 12.06 0.58 -60.04
CA SER A 141 13.49 0.49 -59.67
C SER A 141 14.32 0.67 -60.96
N PRO A 142 15.60 1.10 -60.91
CA PRO A 142 16.74 0.23 -60.57
C PRO A 142 17.81 1.03 -59.77
N ASP A 143 18.96 0.58 -59.26
CA ASP A 143 19.92 -0.46 -59.58
C ASP A 143 20.70 -0.80 -58.29
N GLY A 144 21.26 -2.01 -58.21
CA GLY A 144 22.09 -2.44 -57.10
C GLY A 144 23.55 -1.96 -57.20
N PHE A 145 24.19 -1.80 -56.04
CA PHE A 145 25.62 -2.10 -55.89
C PHE A 145 25.85 -2.75 -54.53
N SER A 146 26.63 -3.83 -54.58
CA SER A 146 27.07 -4.67 -53.48
C SER A 146 28.37 -4.09 -52.93
N GLU A 147 28.48 -3.86 -51.62
CA GLU A 147 29.79 -3.81 -50.96
C GLU A 147 29.68 -4.21 -49.47
N ALA A 148 30.64 -5.02 -49.05
CA ALA A 148 30.76 -5.70 -47.76
C ALA A 148 31.06 -4.71 -46.60
N PRO A 149 30.87 -5.11 -45.33
CA PRO A 149 30.82 -4.16 -44.22
C PRO A 149 32.22 -3.73 -43.82
N ALA A 150 32.58 -2.49 -44.15
CA ALA A 150 33.63 -1.79 -43.43
C ALA A 150 33.14 -1.54 -42.01
N ARG A 151 33.93 -1.97 -41.01
CA ARG A 151 33.73 -1.69 -39.59
C ARG A 151 33.73 -0.18 -39.33
N ALA A 152 32.57 0.45 -39.47
CA ALA A 152 32.31 1.76 -38.91
C ALA A 152 32.15 1.58 -37.40
N ALA A 153 33.11 2.09 -36.62
CA ALA A 153 32.82 2.40 -35.23
C ALA A 153 31.66 3.39 -35.23
N SER A 154 30.45 2.94 -34.89
CA SER A 154 29.29 3.80 -34.78
C SER A 154 29.55 4.78 -33.63
N SER A 155 30.07 5.96 -33.94
CA SER A 155 30.10 7.08 -33.01
C SER A 155 28.66 7.52 -32.83
N VAL A 156 27.97 6.93 -31.85
CA VAL A 156 26.64 7.38 -31.47
C VAL A 156 26.81 8.76 -30.86
N ASP A 157 26.27 9.80 -31.50
CA ASP A 157 26.36 11.16 -30.97
C ASP A 157 25.45 11.31 -29.76
N TYR A 158 26.06 11.40 -28.57
CA TYR A 158 25.37 11.66 -27.29
C TYR A 158 25.53 13.12 -26.84
N ARG A 159 26.16 13.96 -27.67
CA ARG A 159 26.34 15.38 -27.36
C ARG A 159 25.02 16.11 -27.36
N ASN A 160 24.15 15.84 -28.33
CA ASN A 160 22.92 16.59 -28.54
C ASN A 160 21.72 15.64 -28.63
N ILE A 161 21.29 15.12 -27.48
CA ILE A 161 20.11 14.27 -27.37
C ILE A 161 18.89 15.16 -27.13
N ASP A 162 17.78 14.87 -27.82
CA ASP A 162 16.50 15.52 -27.57
C ASP A 162 16.02 15.23 -26.13
N LEU A 163 15.66 16.31 -25.43
CA LEU A 163 15.30 16.21 -24.02
C LEU A 163 13.87 15.67 -23.85
N PRO A 164 13.64 14.70 -22.94
CA PRO A 164 12.31 14.15 -22.69
C PRO A 164 11.29 15.17 -22.17
N SER A 165 11.77 16.18 -21.44
CA SER A 165 10.96 17.27 -20.89
C SER A 165 11.80 18.54 -20.70
N ASP A 166 11.11 19.65 -20.44
CA ASP A 166 11.69 20.97 -20.15
C ASP A 166 12.47 21.04 -18.83
N GLN A 167 12.34 20.02 -17.98
CA GLN A 167 13.02 19.93 -16.69
C GLN A 167 14.46 19.43 -16.79
N TRP A 168 14.86 18.89 -17.95
CA TRP A 168 16.21 18.40 -18.16
C TRP A 168 17.16 19.54 -18.54
N GLY A 169 18.30 19.60 -17.86
CA GLY A 169 19.45 20.40 -18.24
C GLY A 169 20.55 19.52 -18.82
N LYS A 170 21.37 20.10 -19.69
CA LYS A 170 22.59 19.50 -20.23
C LYS A 170 23.81 20.27 -19.73
N HIS A 171 24.86 19.54 -19.38
CA HIS A 171 26.16 20.11 -19.03
C HIS A 171 27.28 19.27 -19.64
N VAL A 172 28.26 19.92 -20.28
CA VAL A 172 29.42 19.26 -20.88
C VAL A 172 30.60 19.44 -19.93
N PHE A 173 31.18 18.34 -19.45
CA PHE A 173 32.29 18.34 -18.49
C PHE A 173 33.66 18.32 -19.17
N SER A 174 33.77 17.62 -20.29
CA SER A 174 35.00 17.53 -21.08
C SER A 174 34.63 17.36 -22.55
N GLU A 175 35.41 17.99 -23.42
CA GLU A 175 35.29 17.86 -24.88
C GLU A 175 36.07 16.65 -25.39
N GLU A 176 37.19 16.31 -24.75
CA GLU A 176 38.06 15.18 -25.12
C GLU A 176 38.64 14.50 -23.86
N PRO A 177 38.27 13.23 -23.57
CA PRO A 177 37.17 12.49 -24.17
C PRO A 177 35.82 13.15 -23.83
N LEU A 178 34.88 13.15 -24.79
CA LEU A 178 33.58 13.80 -24.64
C LEU A 178 32.82 13.21 -23.45
N CYS A 179 32.45 14.08 -22.51
CA CYS A 179 31.80 13.73 -21.24
C CYS A 179 30.61 14.67 -21.03
N VAL A 180 29.39 14.16 -21.13
CA VAL A 180 28.16 14.97 -21.09
C VAL A 180 27.22 14.42 -20.04
N THR A 181 26.67 15.31 -19.21
CA THR A 181 25.58 14.98 -18.29
C THR A 181 24.28 15.61 -18.71
N TYR A 182 23.22 14.85 -18.52
CA TYR A 182 21.86 15.32 -18.54
C TYR A 182 21.27 15.13 -17.14
N GLY A 183 20.56 16.12 -16.62
CA GLY A 183 19.98 16.00 -15.28
C GLY A 183 18.73 16.81 -15.07
N VAL A 184 17.87 16.30 -14.19
CA VAL A 184 16.72 17.03 -13.64
C VAL A 184 17.12 17.56 -12.27
N CYS A 185 17.19 18.88 -12.15
CA CYS A 185 17.52 19.55 -10.91
C CYS A 185 16.28 20.18 -10.29
N LEU A 186 16.10 19.98 -8.98
CA LEU A 186 15.03 20.63 -8.22
C LEU A 186 15.64 21.61 -7.22
N PRO A 187 15.04 22.79 -7.04
CA PRO A 187 15.43 23.68 -5.96
C PRO A 187 15.07 23.04 -4.61
N GLY A 188 15.97 23.20 -3.65
CA GLY A 188 15.67 22.94 -2.24
C GLY A 188 14.64 23.95 -1.70
N PRO A 189 14.09 23.71 -0.50
CA PRO A 189 13.01 24.52 0.07
C PRO A 189 13.33 26.01 0.19
N ASP A 190 14.59 26.34 0.47
CA ASP A 190 15.05 27.73 0.60
C ASP A 190 15.52 28.35 -0.74
N MET A 191 15.34 27.65 -1.87
CA MET A 191 15.78 28.04 -3.22
C MET A 191 17.29 28.30 -3.39
N GLY A 192 18.09 28.20 -2.32
CA GLY A 192 19.53 28.45 -2.33
C GLY A 192 20.41 27.25 -2.71
N LEU A 193 19.84 26.05 -2.80
CA LEU A 193 20.54 24.82 -3.18
C LEU A 193 19.78 24.13 -4.32
N LEU A 194 20.51 23.63 -5.30
CA LEU A 194 19.96 22.80 -6.38
C LEU A 194 20.36 21.34 -6.14
N HIS A 195 19.37 20.45 -6.16
CA HIS A 195 19.57 19.02 -6.00
C HIS A 195 19.29 18.30 -7.32
N ALA A 196 20.27 17.53 -7.81
CA ALA A 196 20.06 16.63 -8.93
C ALA A 196 19.16 15.47 -8.51
N GLN A 197 17.89 15.51 -8.91
CA GLN A 197 16.93 14.44 -8.65
C GLN A 197 17.20 13.23 -9.54
N LYS A 198 17.52 13.48 -10.82
CA LYS A 198 17.92 12.48 -11.81
C LYS A 198 19.16 12.99 -12.52
N LEU A 199 20.12 12.13 -12.75
CA LEU A 199 21.34 12.45 -13.47
C LEU A 199 21.73 11.26 -14.34
N VAL A 200 22.05 11.53 -15.61
CA VAL A 200 22.60 10.56 -16.55
C VAL A 200 23.89 11.13 -17.09
N LEU A 201 24.97 10.40 -16.92
CA LEU A 201 26.29 10.77 -17.40
C LEU A 201 26.68 9.86 -18.54
N PHE A 202 27.05 10.43 -19.68
CA PHE A 202 27.56 9.72 -20.84
C PHE A 202 29.06 10.01 -21.02
N ARG A 203 29.83 8.95 -21.29
CA ARG A 203 31.26 9.03 -21.59
C ARG A 203 31.58 8.18 -22.82
N GLY A 204 32.49 8.66 -23.65
CA GLY A 204 33.02 7.90 -24.77
C GLY A 204 34.04 6.88 -24.26
N GLY A 205 33.85 5.61 -24.62
CA GLY A 205 34.77 4.52 -24.31
C GLY A 205 35.16 3.75 -25.57
N ASP A 206 36.13 2.85 -25.43
CA ASP A 206 36.72 2.10 -26.56
C ASP A 206 35.69 1.24 -27.32
N ASN A 207 34.61 0.84 -26.66
CA ASN A 207 33.55 -0.02 -27.20
C ASN A 207 32.20 0.70 -27.42
N GLY A 208 32.18 2.04 -27.40
CA GLY A 208 30.97 2.85 -27.60
C GLY A 208 30.71 3.85 -26.48
N VAL A 209 29.44 4.13 -26.20
CA VAL A 209 29.03 5.10 -25.18
C VAL A 209 28.72 4.40 -23.87
N GLU A 210 29.46 4.72 -22.82
CA GLU A 210 29.18 4.30 -21.45
C GLU A 210 28.22 5.28 -20.78
N HIS A 211 27.38 4.77 -19.87
CA HIS A 211 26.47 5.61 -19.10
C HIS A 211 26.46 5.26 -17.61
N GLN A 212 26.27 6.27 -16.76
CA GLN A 212 26.01 6.14 -15.33
C GLN A 212 24.73 6.88 -14.97
N VAL A 213 23.83 6.24 -14.23
CA VAL A 213 22.54 6.80 -13.86
C VAL A 213 22.47 6.98 -12.36
N PHE A 214 22.09 8.17 -11.90
CA PHE A 214 21.85 8.46 -10.51
C PHE A 214 20.42 8.98 -10.31
N VAL A 215 19.71 8.40 -9.35
CA VAL A 215 18.37 8.87 -8.93
C VAL A 215 18.41 9.12 -7.42
N CYS A 216 18.14 10.36 -7.02
CA CYS A 216 18.29 10.81 -5.62
C CYS A 216 19.66 10.49 -5.01
N GLY A 217 20.73 10.66 -5.79
CA GLY A 217 22.10 10.35 -5.38
C GLY A 217 22.44 8.85 -5.27
N VAL A 218 21.53 7.95 -5.66
CA VAL A 218 21.79 6.51 -5.70
C VAL A 218 22.09 6.09 -7.13
N GLU A 219 23.24 5.44 -7.34
CA GLU A 219 23.62 4.88 -8.64
C GLU A 219 22.75 3.67 -9.00
N LEU A 220 22.26 3.64 -10.23
CA LEU A 220 21.42 2.58 -10.79
C LEU A 220 22.10 1.94 -11.99
N SER A 221 22.12 0.62 -12.01
CA SER A 221 22.51 -0.17 -13.18
C SER A 221 21.29 -0.40 -14.07
N LEU A 222 21.35 0.04 -15.33
CA LEU A 222 20.37 -0.27 -16.36
C LEU A 222 20.91 -1.37 -17.26
N GLU A 223 20.19 -2.47 -17.38
CA GLU A 223 20.60 -3.62 -18.22
C GLU A 223 20.25 -3.37 -19.70
N GLU A 224 19.20 -2.59 -19.96
CA GLU A 224 18.67 -2.21 -21.28
C GLU A 224 17.98 -0.83 -21.13
N PRO A 225 18.08 0.14 -22.08
CA PRO A 225 18.68 0.11 -23.42
C PRO A 225 20.07 0.76 -23.51
N ARG A 226 20.85 0.44 -24.56
CA ARG A 226 22.24 0.94 -24.78
C ARG A 226 22.34 2.25 -25.56
N GLU A 227 21.25 2.71 -26.16
CA GLU A 227 21.23 3.96 -26.91
C GLU A 227 21.02 5.17 -25.97
N PRO A 228 21.82 6.24 -26.07
CA PRO A 228 21.76 7.38 -25.16
C PRO A 228 20.37 8.03 -25.02
N ALA A 229 19.64 8.21 -26.13
CA ALA A 229 18.29 8.76 -26.10
C ALA A 229 17.30 7.87 -25.34
N SER A 230 17.39 6.55 -25.57
CA SER A 230 16.54 5.56 -24.91
C SER A 230 16.84 5.46 -23.41
N VAL A 231 18.10 5.63 -22.99
CA VAL A 231 18.48 5.73 -21.55
C VAL A 231 17.80 6.94 -20.92
N LEU A 232 17.84 8.10 -21.58
CA LEU A 232 17.30 9.35 -21.07
C LEU A 232 15.77 9.25 -20.86
N LEU A 233 15.05 8.69 -21.85
CA LEU A 233 13.61 8.42 -21.76
C LEU A 233 13.27 7.43 -20.64
N ALA A 234 14.07 6.36 -20.49
CA ALA A 234 13.86 5.38 -19.43
C ALA A 234 13.98 6.04 -18.05
N VAL A 235 15.00 6.87 -17.83
CA VAL A 235 15.22 7.59 -16.58
C VAL A 235 14.14 8.65 -16.32
N ASP A 236 13.68 9.35 -17.36
CA ASP A 236 12.57 10.30 -17.26
C ASP A 236 11.28 9.63 -16.77
N SER A 237 10.96 8.44 -17.28
CA SER A 237 9.78 7.67 -16.85
C SER A 237 9.85 7.14 -15.40
N MET A 238 11.03 7.12 -14.78
CA MET A 238 11.18 6.59 -13.41
C MET A 238 10.49 7.48 -12.39
N LYS A 239 9.66 6.85 -11.56
CA LYS A 239 9.11 7.49 -10.37
C LYS A 239 10.14 7.51 -9.26
N VAL A 240 10.26 8.65 -8.60
CA VAL A 240 11.19 8.87 -7.51
C VAL A 240 10.53 8.55 -6.17
N CYS A 241 11.28 7.91 -5.27
CA CYS A 241 10.87 7.62 -3.92
C CYS A 241 10.75 8.90 -3.09
N SER A 242 9.60 9.10 -2.43
CA SER A 242 9.39 10.22 -1.50
C SER A 242 10.08 10.05 -0.14
N GLY A 243 10.78 8.92 0.08
CA GLY A 243 11.47 8.65 1.33
C GLY A 243 10.55 8.22 2.48
N ALA A 244 11.06 8.36 3.70
CA ALA A 244 10.40 8.01 4.96
C ALA A 244 9.75 9.22 5.65
N GLY A 245 10.03 10.44 5.17
CA GLY A 245 9.48 11.70 5.64
C GLY A 245 10.57 12.71 6.02
N LEU A 246 10.13 13.91 6.41
CA LEU A 246 11.00 15.07 6.63
C LEU A 246 11.64 15.08 8.04
N PRO A 247 12.84 15.68 8.21
CA PRO A 247 13.46 15.94 9.51
C PRO A 247 12.53 16.64 10.50
N ALA A 248 11.74 17.62 10.03
CA ALA A 248 10.76 18.33 10.85
C ALA A 248 9.68 17.42 11.45
N GLU A 249 9.31 16.32 10.77
CA GLU A 249 8.35 15.35 11.29
C GLU A 249 8.94 14.49 12.42
N PHE A 250 10.26 14.28 12.38
CA PHE A 250 10.99 13.37 13.26
C PHE A 250 12.27 14.02 13.80
N PRO A 251 12.18 15.10 14.61
CA PRO A 251 13.35 15.85 15.09
C PRO A 251 14.28 15.06 16.02
N LEU A 252 13.82 13.89 16.51
CA LEU A 252 14.60 12.98 17.35
C LEU A 252 14.93 11.67 16.63
N ALA A 253 14.72 11.60 15.31
CA ALA A 253 15.04 10.42 14.53
C ALA A 253 16.53 10.12 14.62
N ARG A 254 16.86 8.94 15.13
CA ARG A 254 18.19 8.36 15.03
C ARG A 254 18.05 6.91 14.63
N ASN A 255 18.63 6.55 13.49
CA ASN A 255 18.65 5.19 12.99
C ASN A 255 19.88 4.99 12.09
N ALA A 256 20.69 3.96 12.36
CA ALA A 256 21.87 3.65 11.56
C ALA A 256 21.55 3.25 10.11
N LYS A 257 20.29 2.93 9.80
CA LYS A 257 19.82 2.57 8.45
C LYS A 257 19.12 3.74 7.75
N MET A 258 19.37 4.96 8.19
CA MET A 258 18.78 6.18 7.66
C MET A 258 19.86 7.05 7.04
N THR A 259 19.57 7.59 5.86
CA THR A 259 20.34 8.63 5.19
C THR A 259 19.42 9.81 4.93
N GLU A 260 19.99 10.99 4.69
CA GLU A 260 19.24 12.19 4.35
C GLU A 260 19.61 12.62 2.94
N TRP A 261 18.61 12.96 2.14
CA TRP A 261 18.76 13.52 0.80
C TRP A 261 17.62 14.50 0.56
N ASN A 262 17.93 15.71 0.06
CA ASN A 262 16.96 16.77 -0.19
C ASN A 262 15.96 16.95 0.98
N GLU A 263 16.50 17.12 2.19
CA GLU A 263 15.73 17.28 3.44
C GLU A 263 14.67 16.19 3.68
N SER A 264 14.91 14.99 3.16
CA SER A 264 14.04 13.84 3.33
C SER A 264 14.87 12.67 3.82
N PHE A 265 14.33 11.93 4.79
CA PHE A 265 14.98 10.72 5.27
C PHE A 265 14.71 9.55 4.32
N TYR A 266 15.75 8.80 4.01
CA TYR A 266 15.69 7.59 3.21
C TYR A 266 16.24 6.42 4.01
N HIS A 267 15.80 5.21 3.68
CA HIS A 267 16.48 4.03 4.17
C HIS A 267 17.79 3.84 3.38
N THR A 268 18.86 3.36 4.01
CA THR A 268 20.16 3.10 3.34
C THR A 268 20.09 2.08 2.19
N LYS A 269 18.99 1.32 2.10
CA LYS A 269 18.70 0.37 1.01
C LYS A 269 17.70 0.92 -0.02
N CYS A 270 17.35 2.20 0.06
CA CYS A 270 16.52 2.84 -0.94
C CYS A 270 17.29 2.93 -2.25
N LYS A 271 16.64 2.59 -3.36
CA LYS A 271 17.23 2.70 -4.70
C LYS A 271 16.94 4.05 -5.38
N GLY A 272 16.29 4.99 -4.70
CA GLY A 272 15.86 6.27 -5.28
C GLY A 272 14.68 6.15 -6.24
N ALA A 273 14.67 5.18 -7.14
CA ALA A 273 13.60 4.91 -8.10
C ALA A 273 12.59 3.84 -7.62
N LEU A 274 11.37 3.90 -8.16
CA LEU A 274 10.25 3.00 -7.88
C LEU A 274 9.79 2.29 -9.16
N SER A 275 9.52 0.99 -9.05
CA SER A 275 9.01 0.16 -10.15
C SER A 275 7.47 0.03 -10.16
N GLY A 276 6.75 0.87 -9.42
CA GLY A 276 5.30 0.70 -9.21
C GLY A 276 4.55 1.99 -8.90
N VAL A 277 3.30 1.84 -8.47
CA VAL A 277 2.37 2.96 -8.21
C VAL A 277 2.53 3.54 -6.80
N GLU A 278 3.27 2.87 -5.90
CA GLU A 278 3.49 3.40 -4.55
C GLU A 278 4.32 4.69 -4.59
N GLU A 279 4.16 5.56 -3.58
CA GLU A 279 4.90 6.82 -3.47
C GLU A 279 6.30 6.64 -2.87
N CYS A 280 6.53 5.54 -2.15
CA CYS A 280 7.81 5.24 -1.52
C CYS A 280 8.12 3.74 -1.57
N CYS A 281 9.40 3.39 -1.49
CA CYS A 281 9.83 2.00 -1.52
C CYS A 281 9.52 1.29 -0.18
N PHE A 282 9.49 -0.04 -0.21
CA PHE A 282 9.21 -0.87 0.97
C PHE A 282 10.14 -0.55 2.17
N SER A 283 11.43 -0.31 1.90
CA SER A 283 12.41 0.00 2.94
C SER A 283 12.14 1.36 3.60
N CYS A 284 11.82 2.40 2.83
CA CYS A 284 11.46 3.71 3.35
C CYS A 284 10.11 3.68 4.10
N LYS A 285 9.13 2.91 3.60
CA LYS A 285 7.85 2.68 4.28
C LYS A 285 8.04 2.01 5.64
N TYR A 286 8.93 1.02 5.72
CA TYR A 286 9.29 0.38 6.98
C TYR A 286 10.02 1.34 7.92
N LEU A 287 10.99 2.10 7.42
CA LEU A 287 11.70 3.13 8.19
C LEU A 287 10.72 4.15 8.78
N ARG A 288 9.78 4.68 7.98
CA ARG A 288 8.73 5.60 8.44
C ARG A 288 7.94 5.02 9.61
N ARG A 289 7.56 3.75 9.53
CA ARG A 289 6.86 3.07 10.63
C ARG A 289 7.72 2.99 11.90
N LEU A 290 9.03 2.75 11.77
CA LEU A 290 9.95 2.78 12.91
C LEU A 290 10.04 4.18 13.52
N LEU A 291 10.17 5.23 12.70
CA LEU A 291 10.25 6.62 13.16
C LEU A 291 8.95 7.06 13.89
N LEU A 292 7.78 6.67 13.35
CA LEU A 292 6.49 6.90 14.01
C LEU A 292 6.41 6.20 15.38
N ASN A 293 6.91 4.96 15.47
CA ASN A 293 6.96 4.23 16.74
C ASN A 293 7.91 4.88 17.75
N GLN A 294 9.09 5.34 17.32
CA GLN A 294 10.03 6.09 18.16
C GLN A 294 9.37 7.36 18.71
N ARG A 295 8.73 8.15 17.83
CA ARG A 295 7.99 9.37 18.21
C ARG A 295 6.88 9.07 19.22
N PHE A 296 6.13 7.98 19.02
CA PHE A 296 5.10 7.55 19.97
C PHE A 296 5.69 7.18 21.34
N ARG A 297 6.78 6.41 21.36
CA ARG A 297 7.48 6.02 22.60
C ARG A 297 8.02 7.22 23.35
N ALA A 298 8.60 8.20 22.67
CA ALA A 298 9.06 9.44 23.27
C ALA A 298 7.95 10.25 23.95
N ARG A 299 6.68 10.08 23.53
CA ARG A 299 5.50 10.73 24.13
C ARG A 299 4.90 9.96 25.31
N LEU A 300 5.22 8.68 25.50
CA LEU A 300 4.63 7.85 26.55
C LEU A 300 4.94 8.33 27.98
N PRO A 301 6.19 8.70 28.35
CA PRO A 301 6.49 9.20 29.70
C PRO A 301 5.68 10.44 30.05
N LYS A 302 5.66 11.44 29.14
CA LYS A 302 4.86 12.67 29.30
C LYS A 302 3.37 12.38 29.48
N ARG A 303 2.83 11.38 28.77
CA ARG A 303 1.43 10.97 28.90
C ARG A 303 1.15 10.29 30.25
N LYS A 304 2.03 9.40 30.71
CA LYS A 304 1.90 8.73 32.01
C LYS A 304 1.95 9.75 33.15
N GLU A 305 2.89 10.69 33.09
CA GLU A 305 3.03 11.76 34.07
C GLU A 305 1.78 12.65 34.13
N LYS A 306 1.26 13.06 32.95
CA LYS A 306 0.01 13.84 32.86
C LYS A 306 -1.18 13.07 33.44
N LEU A 307 -1.27 11.77 33.22
CA LEU A 307 -2.31 10.92 33.78
C LEU A 307 -2.18 10.82 35.31
N ALA A 308 -0.97 10.58 35.82
CA ALA A 308 -0.70 10.53 37.25
C ALA A 308 -1.04 11.85 37.95
N ARG A 309 -0.70 12.99 37.33
CA ARG A 309 -1.10 14.32 37.83
C ARG A 309 -2.60 14.50 37.89
N LYS A 310 -3.34 14.08 36.85
CA LYS A 310 -4.81 14.11 36.84
C LYS A 310 -5.41 13.21 37.93
N LEU A 311 -4.85 12.02 38.14
CA LEU A 311 -5.31 11.10 39.18
C LEU A 311 -5.10 11.70 40.58
N ARG A 312 -3.92 12.27 40.85
CA ARG A 312 -3.63 12.97 42.12
C ARG A 312 -4.61 14.10 42.39
N ALA A 313 -4.91 14.94 41.40
CA ALA A 313 -5.88 16.02 41.53
C ALA A 313 -7.29 15.49 41.87
N LYS A 314 -7.74 14.42 41.21
CA LYS A 314 -9.04 13.78 41.52
C LYS A 314 -9.07 13.18 42.92
N CYS A 315 -8.02 12.48 43.34
CA CYS A 315 -7.93 11.93 44.70
C CYS A 315 -7.99 13.03 45.76
N GLN A 316 -7.34 14.16 45.54
CA GLN A 316 -7.42 15.32 46.44
C GLN A 316 -8.83 15.91 46.49
N ALA A 317 -9.51 16.06 45.35
CA ALA A 317 -10.89 16.55 45.31
C ALA A 317 -11.86 15.63 46.07
N VAL A 318 -11.72 14.31 45.91
CA VAL A 318 -12.52 13.33 46.64
C VAL A 318 -12.27 13.40 48.15
N ARG A 319 -11.02 13.58 48.58
CA ARG A 319 -10.70 13.77 50.01
C ARG A 319 -11.41 15.02 50.56
N ARG A 320 -11.28 16.18 49.90
CA ARG A 320 -11.96 17.42 50.31
C ARG A 320 -13.48 17.26 50.40
N LEU A 321 -14.09 16.52 49.47
CA LEU A 321 -15.53 16.25 49.52
C LEU A 321 -15.90 15.36 50.71
N ARG A 322 -15.12 14.32 51.02
CA ARG A 322 -15.34 13.49 52.21
C ARG A 322 -15.21 14.29 53.49
N ASP A 323 -14.22 15.17 53.57
CA ASP A 323 -14.03 16.02 54.75
C ASP A 323 -15.21 16.99 54.94
N LYS A 324 -15.74 17.55 53.83
CA LYS A 324 -16.98 18.35 53.86
C LYS A 324 -18.19 17.53 54.31
N VAL A 325 -18.37 16.32 53.79
CA VAL A 325 -19.49 15.45 54.19
C VAL A 325 -19.42 15.16 55.69
N LYS A 326 -18.25 14.79 56.22
CA LYS A 326 -18.06 14.58 57.65
C LYS A 326 -18.41 15.82 58.49
N SER A 327 -18.00 17.01 58.04
CA SER A 327 -18.34 18.25 58.72
C SER A 327 -19.84 18.53 58.71
N LEU A 328 -20.53 18.25 57.60
CA LEU A 328 -21.98 18.38 57.52
C LEU A 328 -22.70 17.36 58.41
N ASP A 329 -22.22 16.11 58.44
CA ASP A 329 -22.78 15.06 59.31
C ASP A 329 -22.67 15.45 60.79
N GLN A 330 -21.55 16.04 61.20
CA GLN A 330 -21.36 16.57 62.56
C GLN A 330 -22.33 17.71 62.87
N ALA A 331 -22.51 18.66 61.94
CA ALA A 331 -23.45 19.76 62.10
C ALA A 331 -24.91 19.25 62.20
N ILE A 332 -25.28 18.25 61.38
CA ILE A 332 -26.60 17.61 61.45
C ILE A 332 -26.81 16.91 62.79
N ALA A 333 -25.78 16.24 63.32
CA ALA A 333 -25.86 15.59 64.62
C ALA A 333 -26.05 16.60 65.76
N GLN A 334 -25.34 17.74 65.72
CA GLN A 334 -25.52 18.83 66.68
C GLN A 334 -26.93 19.42 66.62
N MET A 335 -27.42 19.77 65.43
CA MET A 335 -28.78 20.30 65.26
C MET A 335 -29.86 19.31 65.75
N LYS A 336 -29.62 18.01 65.64
CA LYS A 336 -30.54 16.99 66.18
C LYS A 336 -30.56 16.98 67.70
N GLN A 337 -29.40 17.09 68.35
CA GLN A 337 -29.32 17.17 69.80
C GLN A 337 -30.00 18.44 70.32
N GLU A 338 -29.74 19.60 69.69
CA GLU A 338 -30.40 20.86 70.04
C GLU A 338 -31.93 20.78 69.93
N ASN A 339 -32.44 20.08 68.91
CA ASN A 339 -33.89 19.88 68.75
C ASN A 339 -34.50 18.90 69.76
N GLU A 340 -33.73 17.99 70.36
CA GLU A 340 -34.21 17.06 71.40
C GLU A 340 -34.28 17.73 72.78
N GLU A 341 -33.57 18.85 72.97
CA GLU A 341 -33.53 19.62 74.22
C GLU A 341 -34.65 20.69 74.33
N ILE A 342 -35.41 20.92 73.25
CA ILE A 342 -36.56 21.83 73.16
C ILE A 342 -37.85 21.03 73.24
#